data_AF-A0A412N5C1-F1
#
_entry.id   AF-A0A412N5C1-F1
#
_cell.length_a   1.000
_cell.length_b   1.000
_cell.length_c   1.000
_cell.angle_alpha   90.00
_cell.angle_beta   90.00
_cell.angle_gamma   90.00
#
_symmetry.space_group_name_H-M   'P 1'
#
loop_
_entity.id
_entity.type
_entity.pdbx_description
1 polymer ?
#
loop_
_entity_poly.entity_id
_entity_poly.type
_entity_poly.pdbx_seq_one_letter_code
_entity_poly.pdbx_strand_id
1 'polypeptide(L)'
;MIGLVIVFAGPGVVGAIRNQFNLVGNTVNSGTTGGTEGGGASGGADSATVQAAIAKDAKDWTLDEQEAVAKDIAAKGEASPAYSKAKAVMDAGTIFSTKLTNGQTLAYRIVGINHDDLADGSGKAGLTFEATNDAMGRQRMNAELTNAGGWEKSELRGRLSSGDLWALLPSELQSKVKSVTKMTDNKGGGSAGTPSATTDKVFLLSTAEIYGDLQSDGSQYEYYKSKRVTTSNHYEASSSSEYHWTRSVDPNKSTSFYYVLDSGTLISYYGSANAFHLFPAFCF
;
A
#
# COMPACT_ATOMS: atom_id res chain seq x y z
N MET A 1 5.67 -40.86 -24.74
CA MET A 1 7.01 -40.32 -25.05
C MET A 1 7.04 -38.87 -24.59
N ILE A 2 7.93 -38.51 -23.68
CA ILE A 2 8.16 -37.11 -23.29
C ILE A 2 9.47 -36.70 -23.98
N GLY A 3 9.38 -35.84 -25.00
CA GLY A 3 10.55 -35.32 -25.70
C GLY A 3 11.09 -34.09 -24.98
N LEU A 4 12.37 -34.10 -24.63
CA LEU A 4 13.07 -32.94 -24.08
C LEU A 4 13.47 -32.01 -25.24
N VAL A 5 12.90 -30.81 -25.27
CA VAL A 5 13.27 -29.76 -26.24
C VAL A 5 14.06 -28.69 -25.49
N ILE A 6 15.31 -28.45 -25.89
CA ILE A 6 16.18 -27.40 -25.33
C ILE A 6 16.31 -26.29 -26.37
N VAL A 7 15.94 -25.07 -26.01
CA VAL A 7 16.00 -23.88 -26.88
C VAL A 7 17.01 -22.87 -26.30
N PHE A 8 17.97 -22.44 -27.13
CA PHE A 8 18.90 -21.36 -26.78
C PHE A 8 18.44 -20.05 -27.41
N ALA A 9 18.22 -19.02 -26.59
CA ALA A 9 17.71 -17.73 -27.02
C ALA A 9 18.62 -16.60 -26.52
N GLY A 10 18.93 -15.63 -27.40
CA GLY A 10 19.68 -14.43 -27.03
C GLY A 10 18.88 -13.46 -26.14
N PRO A 11 19.52 -12.45 -25.52
CA PRO A 11 18.94 -11.62 -24.46
C PRO A 11 17.59 -10.96 -24.80
N GLY A 12 17.33 -10.65 -26.07
CA GLY A 12 16.07 -10.04 -26.52
C GLY A 12 14.89 -11.00 -26.73
N VAL A 13 15.12 -12.31 -26.70
CA VAL A 13 14.11 -13.35 -27.04
C VAL A 13 13.67 -14.14 -25.78
N VAL A 14 14.42 -14.02 -24.68
CA VAL A 14 14.13 -14.70 -23.40
C VAL A 14 12.76 -14.32 -22.82
N GLY A 15 12.34 -13.06 -22.95
CA GLY A 15 11.06 -12.58 -22.43
C GLY A 15 9.84 -13.18 -23.17
N ALA A 16 9.89 -13.21 -24.50
CA ALA A 16 8.81 -13.75 -25.32
C ALA A 16 8.65 -15.28 -25.16
N ILE A 17 9.78 -15.99 -25.06
CA ILE A 17 9.78 -17.45 -24.85
C ILE A 17 9.25 -17.81 -23.46
N ARG A 18 9.60 -17.03 -22.42
CA ARG A 18 9.08 -17.27 -21.06
C ARG A 18 7.56 -17.11 -20.98
N ASN A 19 6.99 -16.11 -21.65
CA ASN A 19 5.54 -15.94 -21.72
C ASN A 19 4.83 -17.08 -22.47
N GLN A 20 5.40 -17.59 -23.56
CA GLN A 20 4.84 -18.71 -24.32
C GLN A 20 4.87 -20.04 -23.52
N PHE A 21 5.94 -20.30 -22.76
CA PHE A 21 6.01 -21.49 -21.90
C PHE A 21 5.01 -21.43 -20.72
N ASN A 22 4.78 -20.25 -20.14
CA ASN A 22 3.76 -20.07 -19.10
C ASN A 22 2.33 -20.34 -19.62
N LEU A 23 2.05 -19.96 -20.88
CA LEU A 23 0.77 -20.25 -21.53
C LEU A 23 0.54 -21.76 -21.74
N VAL A 24 1.59 -22.48 -22.14
CA VAL A 24 1.55 -23.95 -22.32
C VAL A 24 1.45 -24.67 -20.96
N GLY A 25 2.17 -24.21 -19.94
CA GLY A 25 2.07 -24.75 -18.58
C GLY A 25 0.66 -24.63 -17.98
N ASN A 26 0.00 -23.49 -18.17
CA ASN A 26 -1.39 -23.28 -17.74
C ASN A 26 -2.39 -24.20 -18.47
N THR A 27 -2.15 -24.48 -19.75
CA THR A 27 -2.99 -25.41 -20.52
C THR A 27 -2.87 -26.85 -20.02
N VAL A 28 -1.68 -27.27 -19.58
CA VAL A 28 -1.45 -28.62 -19.04
C VAL A 28 -1.99 -28.77 -17.60
N ASN A 29 -1.93 -27.73 -16.76
CA ASN A 29 -2.51 -27.76 -15.42
C ASN A 29 -4.05 -27.77 -15.41
N SER A 30 -4.68 -27.24 -16.46
CA SER A 30 -6.14 -27.23 -16.63
C SER A 30 -6.71 -28.61 -17.03
N GLY A 31 -5.85 -29.57 -17.41
CA GLY A 31 -6.27 -30.89 -17.90
C GLY A 31 -6.64 -31.92 -16.82
N THR A 32 -6.46 -31.62 -15.53
CA THR A 32 -6.51 -32.64 -14.46
C THR A 32 -7.55 -32.40 -13.36
N THR A 33 -8.50 -31.47 -13.52
CA THR A 33 -9.58 -31.28 -12.55
C THR A 33 -10.95 -31.57 -13.16
N GLY A 34 -11.32 -32.85 -13.09
CA GLY A 34 -12.68 -33.30 -13.32
C GLY A 34 -13.60 -32.86 -12.17
N GLY A 35 -14.69 -32.19 -12.55
CA GLY A 35 -15.99 -32.13 -11.87
C GLY A 35 -16.05 -31.68 -10.41
N THR A 36 -16.63 -30.52 -10.16
CA THR A 36 -17.88 -30.38 -9.40
C THR A 36 -18.47 -28.98 -9.67
N GLU A 37 -19.71 -28.95 -10.14
CA GLU A 37 -20.53 -27.75 -10.33
C GLU A 37 -20.90 -27.12 -8.98
N GLY A 38 -20.88 -25.79 -8.90
CA GLY A 38 -21.39 -25.08 -7.73
C GLY A 38 -21.13 -23.58 -7.71
N GLY A 39 -21.93 -22.82 -8.46
CA GLY A 39 -22.45 -21.49 -8.10
C GLY A 39 -21.47 -20.32 -7.84
N GLY A 40 -21.47 -19.34 -8.76
CA GLY A 40 -20.92 -18.00 -8.51
C GLY A 40 -20.23 -17.41 -9.73
N ALA A 41 -21.02 -16.99 -10.71
CA ALA A 41 -20.53 -16.35 -11.93
C ALA A 41 -19.96 -14.96 -11.64
N SER A 42 -18.66 -14.91 -11.30
CA SER A 42 -17.75 -13.78 -11.52
C SER A 42 -16.28 -14.22 -11.67
N GLY A 43 -15.94 -15.46 -11.32
CA GLY A 43 -14.54 -15.89 -11.12
C GLY A 43 -13.70 -16.29 -12.33
N GLY A 44 -14.17 -16.15 -13.57
CA GLY A 44 -13.46 -16.71 -14.74
C GLY A 44 -12.18 -15.95 -15.12
N ALA A 45 -12.29 -14.64 -15.35
CA ALA A 45 -11.17 -13.81 -15.77
C ALA A 45 -10.26 -13.43 -14.59
N ASP A 46 -10.85 -13.02 -13.47
CA ASP A 46 -10.10 -12.63 -12.28
C ASP A 46 -9.29 -13.80 -11.72
N SER A 47 -9.83 -15.02 -11.70
CA SER A 47 -9.06 -16.20 -11.28
C SER A 47 -7.92 -16.53 -12.25
N ALA A 48 -8.09 -16.36 -13.57
CA ALA A 48 -7.00 -16.61 -14.51
C ALA A 48 -5.86 -15.58 -14.35
N THR A 49 -6.20 -14.31 -14.14
CA THR A 49 -5.24 -13.23 -13.87
C THR A 49 -4.48 -13.48 -12.56
N VAL A 50 -5.18 -13.89 -11.49
CA VAL A 50 -4.54 -14.27 -10.21
C VAL A 50 -3.56 -15.43 -10.41
N GLN A 51 -3.96 -16.48 -11.14
CA GLN A 51 -3.07 -17.62 -11.40
C GLN A 51 -1.84 -17.22 -12.22
N ALA A 52 -1.99 -16.34 -13.20
CA ALA A 52 -0.87 -15.79 -13.96
C ALA A 52 0.07 -14.94 -13.08
N ALA A 53 -0.49 -14.11 -12.21
CA ALA A 53 0.28 -13.28 -11.29
C ALA A 53 1.11 -14.11 -10.30
N ILE A 54 0.53 -15.13 -9.68
CA ILE A 54 1.26 -15.96 -8.70
C ILE A 54 2.38 -16.80 -9.34
N ALA A 55 2.22 -17.16 -10.62
CA ALA A 55 3.19 -17.97 -11.38
C ALA A 55 4.44 -17.19 -11.79
N LYS A 56 4.40 -15.86 -11.81
CA LYS A 56 5.55 -15.01 -12.18
C LYS A 56 6.20 -14.34 -10.97
N ASP A 57 7.29 -13.62 -11.25
CA ASP A 57 7.94 -12.77 -10.25
C ASP A 57 7.02 -11.58 -9.92
N ALA A 58 6.85 -11.29 -8.63
CA ALA A 58 5.94 -10.26 -8.19
C ALA A 58 6.40 -8.86 -8.58
N LYS A 59 7.72 -8.63 -8.72
CA LYS A 59 8.24 -7.33 -9.21
C LYS A 59 7.73 -6.98 -10.61
N ASP A 60 7.24 -7.98 -11.36
CA ASP A 60 6.71 -7.83 -12.72
C ASP A 60 5.16 -7.80 -12.74
N TRP A 61 4.48 -7.67 -11.57
CA TRP A 61 3.03 -7.52 -11.51
C TRP A 61 2.58 -6.16 -12.08
N THR A 62 1.62 -6.20 -13.00
CA THR A 62 0.92 -5.02 -13.50
C THR A 62 -0.07 -4.50 -12.45
N LEU A 63 -0.58 -3.28 -12.64
CA LEU A 63 -1.63 -2.74 -11.76
C LEU A 63 -2.91 -3.60 -11.81
N ASP A 64 -3.27 -4.14 -12.98
CA ASP A 64 -4.41 -5.06 -13.11
C ASP A 64 -4.20 -6.35 -12.31
N GLU A 65 -2.99 -6.90 -12.30
CA GLU A 65 -2.69 -8.11 -11.52
C GLU A 65 -2.62 -7.82 -10.02
N GLN A 66 -2.08 -6.67 -9.62
CA GLN A 66 -2.13 -6.22 -8.23
C GLN A 66 -3.57 -6.08 -7.74
N GLU A 67 -4.46 -5.48 -8.54
CA GLU A 67 -5.89 -5.36 -8.24
C GLU A 67 -6.58 -6.74 -8.20
N ALA A 68 -6.28 -7.63 -9.15
CA ALA A 68 -6.86 -8.97 -9.17
C ALA A 68 -6.45 -9.79 -7.94
N VAL A 69 -5.17 -9.74 -7.55
CA VAL A 69 -4.65 -10.36 -6.33
C VAL A 69 -5.33 -9.76 -5.09
N ALA A 70 -5.46 -8.44 -5.03
CA ALA A 70 -6.13 -7.77 -3.92
C ALA A 70 -7.60 -8.19 -3.82
N LYS A 71 -8.36 -8.20 -4.92
CA LYS A 71 -9.77 -8.65 -4.91
C LYS A 71 -9.92 -10.10 -4.45
N ASP A 72 -9.03 -10.99 -4.90
CA ASP A 72 -9.06 -12.40 -4.50
C ASP A 72 -8.76 -12.58 -3.00
N ILE A 73 -7.78 -11.83 -2.47
CA ILE A 73 -7.47 -11.80 -1.03
C ILE A 73 -8.61 -11.17 -0.23
N ALA A 74 -9.21 -10.07 -0.69
CA ALA A 74 -10.34 -9.44 -0.03
C ALA A 74 -11.54 -10.41 0.10
N ALA A 75 -11.79 -11.21 -0.95
CA ALA A 75 -12.89 -12.17 -0.96
C ALA A 75 -12.63 -13.43 -0.14
N LYS A 76 -11.39 -13.91 -0.07
CA LYS A 76 -11.04 -15.24 0.49
C LYS A 76 -10.16 -15.18 1.75
N GLY A 77 -9.64 -14.02 2.11
CA GLY A 77 -8.66 -13.85 3.18
C GLY A 77 -7.46 -14.78 2.99
N GLU A 78 -7.07 -15.45 4.07
CA GLU A 78 -5.94 -16.40 4.05
C GLU A 78 -6.17 -17.65 3.18
N ALA A 79 -7.43 -17.94 2.83
CA ALA A 79 -7.75 -19.04 1.92
C ALA A 79 -7.51 -18.69 0.44
N SER A 80 -7.16 -17.44 0.12
CA SER A 80 -6.76 -17.06 -1.23
C SER A 80 -5.48 -17.82 -1.65
N PRO A 81 -5.44 -18.42 -2.86
CA PRO A 81 -4.20 -18.99 -3.38
C PRO A 81 -3.07 -17.95 -3.56
N ALA A 82 -3.40 -16.66 -3.62
CA ALA A 82 -2.43 -15.57 -3.73
C ALA A 82 -1.87 -15.11 -2.38
N TYR A 83 -2.51 -15.44 -1.26
CA TYR A 83 -2.14 -14.93 0.08
C TYR A 83 -0.68 -15.21 0.43
N SER A 84 -0.23 -16.46 0.31
CA SER A 84 1.15 -16.84 0.61
C SER A 84 2.18 -16.10 -0.26
N LYS A 85 1.86 -15.85 -1.53
CA LYS A 85 2.72 -15.09 -2.43
C LYS A 85 2.75 -13.62 -2.01
N ALA A 86 1.59 -12.98 -1.81
CA ALA A 86 1.49 -11.59 -1.36
C ALA A 86 2.25 -11.38 -0.03
N LYS A 87 2.13 -12.31 0.91
CA LYS A 87 2.88 -12.28 2.17
C LYS A 87 4.39 -12.33 1.95
N ALA A 88 4.88 -13.26 1.11
CA ALA A 88 6.31 -13.32 0.80
C ALA A 88 6.82 -12.04 0.11
N VAL A 89 5.99 -11.44 -0.76
CA VAL A 89 6.29 -10.18 -1.46
C VAL A 89 6.40 -9.01 -0.49
N MET A 90 5.47 -8.92 0.47
CA MET A 90 5.49 -7.95 1.57
C MET A 90 6.70 -8.15 2.48
N ASP A 91 6.95 -9.37 2.97
CA ASP A 91 8.06 -9.65 3.88
C ASP A 91 9.44 -9.33 3.24
N ALA A 92 9.56 -9.58 1.93
CA ALA A 92 10.73 -9.24 1.14
C ALA A 92 10.87 -7.73 0.85
N GLY A 93 9.83 -6.93 1.07
CA GLY A 93 9.83 -5.50 0.75
C GLY A 93 9.93 -5.24 -0.76
N THR A 94 9.28 -6.09 -1.58
CA THR A 94 9.33 -5.98 -3.04
C THR A 94 8.81 -4.62 -3.50
N ILE A 95 9.61 -3.92 -4.31
CA ILE A 95 9.28 -2.59 -4.83
C ILE A 95 8.59 -2.70 -6.19
N PHE A 96 7.40 -2.11 -6.26
CA PHE A 96 6.68 -1.82 -7.48
C PHE A 96 6.91 -0.36 -7.86
N SER A 97 6.55 0.02 -9.09
CA SER A 97 6.64 1.41 -9.50
C SER A 97 5.54 1.81 -10.48
N THR A 98 5.25 3.10 -10.53
CA THR A 98 4.38 3.71 -11.54
C THR A 98 4.86 5.13 -11.87
N LYS A 99 4.60 5.59 -13.09
CA LYS A 99 4.90 6.98 -13.46
C LYS A 99 3.78 7.92 -13.01
N LEU A 100 4.17 8.99 -12.33
CA LEU A 100 3.32 10.12 -12.03
C LEU A 100 3.14 11.01 -13.26
N THR A 101 2.08 11.82 -13.28
CA THR A 101 1.76 12.72 -14.39
C THR A 101 2.80 13.83 -14.58
N ASN A 102 3.59 14.13 -13.54
CA ASN A 102 4.73 15.05 -13.60
C ASN A 102 6.03 14.41 -14.14
N GLY A 103 5.99 13.15 -14.56
CA GLY A 103 7.14 12.42 -15.13
C GLY A 103 8.02 11.71 -14.10
N GLN A 104 7.83 11.94 -12.80
CA GLN A 104 8.54 11.24 -11.73
C GLN A 104 8.04 9.79 -11.60
N THR A 105 8.87 8.92 -11.03
CA THR A 105 8.51 7.52 -10.76
C THR A 105 8.22 7.34 -9.28
N LEU A 106 6.97 7.01 -8.93
CA LEU A 106 6.59 6.61 -7.59
C LEU A 106 6.98 5.15 -7.37
N ALA A 107 7.79 4.88 -6.36
CA ALA A 107 8.11 3.54 -5.89
C ALA A 107 7.25 3.21 -4.66
N TYR A 108 6.72 2.00 -4.59
CA TYR A 108 5.83 1.58 -3.49
C TYR A 108 5.95 0.08 -3.23
N ARG A 109 5.52 -0.36 -2.04
CA ARG A 109 5.55 -1.76 -1.58
C ARG A 109 4.24 -2.13 -0.89
N ILE A 110 3.97 -3.42 -0.78
CA ILE A 110 2.88 -3.91 0.09
C ILE A 110 3.32 -3.70 1.55
N VAL A 111 2.45 -3.08 2.35
CA VAL A 111 2.63 -2.97 3.81
C VAL A 111 1.59 -3.75 4.60
N GLY A 112 0.41 -3.98 4.01
CA GLY A 112 -0.66 -4.74 4.65
C GLY A 112 -1.41 -5.67 3.72
N ILE A 113 -1.97 -6.72 4.30
CA ILE A 113 -2.76 -7.75 3.60
C ILE A 113 -4.02 -7.98 4.41
N ASN A 114 -5.20 -7.77 3.80
CA ASN A 114 -6.49 -7.90 4.49
C ASN A 114 -6.54 -7.08 5.80
N HIS A 115 -6.02 -5.85 5.77
CA HIS A 115 -5.81 -5.01 6.95
C HIS A 115 -6.92 -3.96 7.10
N ASP A 116 -7.05 -3.09 6.11
CA ASP A 116 -7.90 -1.90 6.14
C ASP A 116 -9.35 -2.21 5.80
N ASP A 117 -10.28 -1.64 6.56
CA ASP A 117 -11.72 -1.75 6.28
C ASP A 117 -12.12 -0.80 5.14
N LEU A 118 -12.80 -1.34 4.12
CA LEU A 118 -13.36 -0.56 3.03
C LEU A 118 -14.46 0.37 3.56
N ALA A 119 -14.44 1.62 3.10
CA ALA A 119 -15.36 2.65 3.58
C ALA A 119 -16.82 2.41 3.16
N ASP A 120 -17.06 1.56 2.17
CA ASP A 120 -18.40 1.15 1.73
C ASP A 120 -19.00 0.02 2.56
N GLY A 121 -18.26 -0.50 3.55
CA GLY A 121 -18.71 -1.59 4.42
C GLY A 121 -18.72 -2.97 3.78
N SER A 122 -18.15 -3.13 2.56
CA SER A 122 -18.12 -4.42 1.85
C SER A 122 -17.11 -5.43 2.42
N GLY A 123 -16.31 -5.03 3.41
CA GLY A 123 -15.30 -5.86 4.06
C GLY A 123 -13.96 -5.14 4.12
N LYS A 124 -12.89 -5.89 3.93
CA LYS A 124 -11.52 -5.37 3.98
C LYS A 124 -10.91 -5.27 2.59
N ALA A 125 -10.03 -4.28 2.42
CA ALA A 125 -9.17 -4.20 1.25
C ALA A 125 -8.18 -5.36 1.23
N GLY A 126 -7.87 -5.87 0.05
CA GLY A 126 -7.02 -7.05 -0.08
C GLY A 126 -5.56 -6.74 0.19
N LEU A 127 -5.08 -5.63 -0.37
CA LEU A 127 -3.70 -5.17 -0.25
C LEU A 127 -3.67 -3.68 0.09
N THR A 128 -2.76 -3.32 1.00
CA THR A 128 -2.40 -1.93 1.29
C THR A 128 -0.96 -1.70 0.87
N PHE A 129 -0.73 -0.62 0.13
CA PHE A 129 0.57 -0.22 -0.37
C PHE A 129 1.03 1.07 0.31
N GLU A 130 2.34 1.24 0.45
CA GLU A 130 3.00 2.45 0.94
C GLU A 130 4.08 2.86 -0.07
N ALA A 131 4.15 4.14 -0.40
CA ALA A 131 5.26 4.70 -1.15
C ALA A 131 6.58 4.63 -0.37
N THR A 132 7.69 4.49 -1.08
CA THR A 132 9.03 4.29 -0.47
C THR A 132 10.05 5.28 -1.01
N ASN A 133 9.62 6.34 -1.68
CA ASN A 133 10.49 7.36 -2.24
C ASN A 133 9.83 8.75 -2.28
N ASP A 134 10.65 9.76 -2.56
CA ASP A 134 10.31 11.18 -2.52
C ASP A 134 9.64 11.72 -3.80
N ALA A 135 9.04 10.86 -4.63
CA ALA A 135 8.54 11.24 -5.95
C ALA A 135 7.48 12.36 -5.92
N MET A 136 6.76 12.52 -4.80
CA MET A 136 5.76 13.58 -4.58
C MET A 136 6.33 14.84 -3.90
N GLY A 137 7.64 14.88 -3.68
CA GLY A 137 8.37 16.00 -3.12
C GLY A 137 8.03 16.31 -1.66
N ARG A 138 8.57 17.44 -1.20
CA ARG A 138 8.31 17.94 0.16
C ARG A 138 7.04 18.76 0.19
N GLN A 139 6.13 18.43 1.10
CA GLN A 139 4.86 19.11 1.29
C GLN A 139 4.68 19.52 2.74
N ARG A 140 3.99 20.65 2.96
CA ARG A 140 3.51 21.03 4.29
C ARG A 140 2.23 20.29 4.63
N MET A 141 1.97 20.08 5.92
CA MET A 141 0.71 19.54 6.40
C MET A 141 -0.41 20.59 6.31
N ASN A 142 -0.12 21.82 6.78
CA ASN A 142 -1.04 22.96 6.80
C ASN A 142 -0.31 24.25 6.41
N ALA A 143 -1.00 25.22 5.79
CA ALA A 143 -0.46 26.55 5.53
C ALA A 143 -0.12 27.32 6.82
N GLU A 144 -0.98 27.21 7.82
CA GLU A 144 -0.80 27.84 9.13
C GLU A 144 -0.10 26.88 10.10
N LEU A 145 0.65 27.45 11.06
CA LEU A 145 1.31 26.70 12.14
C LEU A 145 0.29 26.23 13.20
N THR A 146 -0.60 25.33 12.81
CA THR A 146 -1.63 24.72 13.67
C THR A 146 -1.84 23.26 13.30
N ASN A 147 -2.20 22.44 14.29
CA ASN A 147 -2.72 21.09 14.09
C ASN A 147 -4.19 20.95 14.54
N ALA A 148 -4.87 22.07 14.81
CA ALA A 148 -6.28 22.05 15.18
C ALA A 148 -7.12 21.38 14.07
N GLY A 149 -7.95 20.40 14.45
CA GLY A 149 -8.72 19.57 13.52
C GLY A 149 -7.96 18.36 12.96
N GLY A 150 -6.72 18.14 13.39
CA GLY A 150 -5.90 16.98 13.05
C GLY A 150 -5.80 16.69 11.56
N TRP A 151 -5.73 15.41 11.22
CA TRP A 151 -5.64 14.94 9.83
C TRP A 151 -6.89 15.32 9.02
N GLU A 152 -8.08 15.13 9.59
CA GLU A 152 -9.37 15.36 8.93
C GLU A 152 -9.46 16.74 8.27
N LYS A 153 -9.01 17.77 8.99
CA LYS A 153 -9.05 19.17 8.53
C LYS A 153 -7.74 19.67 7.90
N SER A 154 -6.75 18.80 7.73
CA SER A 154 -5.47 19.20 7.18
C SER A 154 -5.56 19.58 5.69
N GLU A 155 -4.80 20.59 5.29
CA GLU A 155 -4.67 20.99 3.87
C GLU A 155 -4.14 19.82 3.04
N LEU A 156 -3.14 19.11 3.58
CA LEU A 156 -2.49 17.99 2.91
C LEU A 156 -3.47 16.85 2.59
N ARG A 157 -4.37 16.50 3.51
CA ARG A 157 -5.40 15.49 3.27
C ARG A 157 -6.29 15.87 2.08
N GLY A 158 -6.74 17.12 2.01
CA GLY A 158 -7.55 17.62 0.89
C GLY A 158 -6.81 17.50 -0.45
N ARG A 159 -5.52 17.83 -0.46
CA ARG A 159 -4.66 17.72 -1.65
C ARG A 159 -4.48 16.27 -2.12
N LEU A 160 -4.33 15.32 -1.19
CA LEU A 160 -4.23 13.89 -1.48
C LEU A 160 -5.56 13.22 -1.85
N SER A 161 -6.69 13.75 -1.36
CA SER A 161 -8.01 13.15 -1.59
C SER A 161 -8.60 13.50 -2.96
N SER A 162 -8.41 14.74 -3.41
CA SER A 162 -8.99 15.22 -4.67
C SER A 162 -8.25 16.40 -5.31
N GLY A 163 -7.14 16.85 -4.72
CA GLY A 163 -6.41 18.04 -5.16
C GLY A 163 -5.27 17.74 -6.13
N ASP A 164 -4.26 18.60 -6.09
CA ASP A 164 -3.09 18.55 -6.97
C ASP A 164 -2.26 17.28 -6.77
N LEU A 165 -2.10 16.80 -5.53
CA LEU A 165 -1.37 15.56 -5.24
C LEU A 165 -2.13 14.31 -5.72
N TRP A 166 -3.46 14.29 -5.59
CA TRP A 166 -4.28 13.23 -6.20
C TRP A 166 -4.12 13.22 -7.72
N ALA A 167 -4.12 14.39 -8.36
CA ALA A 167 -3.97 14.54 -9.81
C ALA A 167 -2.57 14.14 -10.34
N LEU A 168 -1.57 13.96 -9.46
CA LEU A 168 -0.27 13.40 -9.83
C LEU A 168 -0.34 11.89 -10.13
N LEU A 169 -1.28 11.17 -9.53
CA LEU A 169 -1.44 9.74 -9.75
C LEU A 169 -1.97 9.48 -11.17
N PRO A 170 -1.45 8.48 -11.92
CA PRO A 170 -1.98 8.16 -13.24
C PRO A 170 -3.43 7.67 -13.14
N SER A 171 -4.23 7.93 -14.18
CA SER A 171 -5.66 7.57 -14.22
C SER A 171 -5.92 6.08 -13.99
N GLU A 172 -5.03 5.23 -14.49
CA GLU A 172 -5.08 3.78 -14.27
C GLU A 172 -4.99 3.45 -12.77
N LEU A 173 -4.04 4.05 -12.04
CA LEU A 173 -3.94 3.87 -10.58
C LEU A 173 -5.17 4.45 -9.87
N GLN A 174 -5.57 5.68 -10.21
CA GLN A 174 -6.74 6.34 -9.61
C GLN A 174 -8.01 5.49 -9.72
N SER A 175 -8.20 4.77 -10.83
CA SER A 175 -9.38 3.93 -11.08
C SER A 175 -9.46 2.69 -10.19
N LYS A 176 -8.32 2.25 -9.62
CA LYS A 176 -8.18 1.02 -8.83
C LYS A 176 -8.19 1.28 -7.33
N VAL A 177 -7.73 2.45 -6.91
CA VAL A 177 -7.66 2.85 -5.50
C VAL A 177 -9.05 2.81 -4.85
N LYS A 178 -9.14 2.10 -3.72
CA LYS A 178 -10.32 2.03 -2.87
C LYS A 178 -10.29 3.06 -1.76
N SER A 179 -11.49 3.46 -1.32
CA SER A 179 -11.63 4.29 -0.13
C SER A 179 -11.70 3.39 1.10
N VAL A 180 -10.89 3.70 2.12
CA VAL A 180 -10.82 2.95 3.37
C VAL A 180 -11.09 3.84 4.57
N THR A 181 -11.49 3.21 5.68
CA THR A 181 -11.71 3.89 6.95
C THR A 181 -10.40 3.96 7.72
N LYS A 182 -9.95 5.17 8.06
CA LYS A 182 -8.73 5.39 8.85
C LYS A 182 -9.10 6.06 10.17
N MET A 183 -8.62 5.50 11.28
CA MET A 183 -8.76 6.15 12.59
C MET A 183 -7.55 7.09 12.81
N THR A 184 -7.80 8.25 13.44
CA THR A 184 -6.77 9.14 14.00
C THR A 184 -7.37 10.19 14.91
N ASP A 185 -6.51 10.82 15.72
CA ASP A 185 -6.89 11.97 16.51
C ASP A 185 -7.11 13.18 15.57
N ASN A 186 -8.38 13.43 15.26
CA ASN A 186 -8.83 14.55 14.45
C ASN A 186 -9.21 15.79 15.28
N LYS A 187 -8.90 15.80 16.59
CA LYS A 187 -9.10 16.98 17.43
C LYS A 187 -7.90 17.92 17.28
N GLY A 188 -6.70 17.41 17.53
CA GLY A 188 -5.47 18.20 17.62
C GLY A 188 -5.57 19.35 18.64
N GLY A 189 -4.84 20.44 18.39
CA GLY A 189 -4.86 21.65 19.20
C GLY A 189 -4.06 21.57 20.50
N GLY A 190 -3.09 20.65 20.62
CA GLY A 190 -2.24 20.50 21.81
C GLY A 190 -2.96 19.83 22.98
N SER A 191 -3.95 18.99 22.67
CA SER A 191 -4.56 18.07 23.62
C SER A 191 -4.90 16.77 22.89
N ALA A 192 -4.68 15.63 23.55
CA ALA A 192 -5.15 14.35 23.02
C ALA A 192 -6.68 14.40 22.83
N GLY A 193 -7.13 14.04 21.63
CA GLY A 193 -8.52 13.78 21.30
C GLY A 193 -8.87 12.30 21.37
N THR A 194 -10.16 12.02 21.34
CA THR A 194 -10.64 10.67 21.05
C THR A 194 -10.50 10.43 19.54
N PRO A 195 -9.82 9.35 19.11
CA PRO A 195 -9.69 9.03 17.69
C PRO A 195 -11.06 8.94 17.01
N SER A 196 -11.16 9.49 15.81
CA SER A 196 -12.34 9.41 14.95
C SER A 196 -11.96 8.94 13.55
N ALA A 197 -12.96 8.47 12.81
CA ALA A 197 -12.77 7.91 11.49
C ALA A 197 -12.74 8.99 10.39
N THR A 198 -11.83 8.84 9.43
CA THR A 198 -11.86 9.49 8.12
C THR A 198 -12.04 8.45 7.02
N THR A 199 -12.63 8.88 5.90
CA THR A 199 -12.67 8.09 4.67
C THR A 199 -11.63 8.62 3.70
N ASP A 200 -10.61 7.81 3.40
CA ASP A 200 -9.46 8.23 2.61
C ASP A 200 -9.18 7.26 1.47
N LYS A 201 -8.88 7.79 0.28
CA LYS A 201 -8.37 7.02 -0.87
C LYS A 201 -6.84 6.89 -0.82
N VAL A 202 -6.20 8.01 -0.49
CA VAL A 202 -4.76 8.13 -0.31
C VAL A 202 -4.55 8.80 1.03
N PHE A 203 -3.70 8.22 1.86
CA PHE A 203 -3.50 8.65 3.23
C PHE A 203 -2.02 8.56 3.61
N LEU A 204 -1.63 9.17 4.73
CA LEU A 204 -0.33 8.89 5.36
C LEU A 204 -0.53 7.88 6.47
N LEU A 205 0.46 7.04 6.74
CA LEU A 205 0.37 6.11 7.87
C LEU A 205 0.34 6.89 9.20
N SER A 206 -0.38 6.34 10.18
CA SER A 206 -0.36 6.85 11.56
C SER A 206 0.85 6.32 12.31
N THR A 207 1.16 6.92 13.46
CA THR A 207 2.22 6.40 14.33
C THR A 207 1.90 5.02 14.88
N ALA A 208 0.63 4.72 15.21
CA ALA A 208 0.22 3.38 15.64
C ALA A 208 0.40 2.34 14.53
N GLU A 209 0.17 2.72 13.27
CA GLU A 209 0.30 1.84 12.10
C GLU A 209 1.75 1.46 11.79
N ILE A 210 2.71 2.31 12.16
CA ILE A 210 4.14 2.08 11.99
C ILE A 210 4.72 1.34 13.20
N TYR A 211 4.49 1.86 14.41
CA TYR A 211 5.21 1.41 15.62
C TYR A 211 4.45 0.36 16.46
N GLY A 212 3.12 0.36 16.43
CA GLY A 212 2.28 -0.62 17.13
C GLY A 212 2.27 -0.53 18.67
N ASP A 213 3.26 0.12 19.31
CA ASP A 213 3.38 0.32 20.75
C ASP A 213 2.98 1.73 21.22
N LEU A 214 2.32 2.50 20.35
CA LEU A 214 1.74 3.81 20.65
C LEU A 214 0.21 3.69 20.80
N GLN A 215 -0.38 4.44 21.74
CA GLN A 215 -1.84 4.43 21.97
C GLN A 215 -2.63 4.98 20.77
N SER A 216 -3.87 4.48 20.64
CA SER A 216 -4.35 3.83 19.41
C SER A 216 -5.18 4.71 18.48
N ASP A 217 -4.65 4.96 17.28
CA ASP A 217 -5.41 5.37 16.10
C ASP A 217 -5.35 4.36 14.93
N GLY A 218 -4.91 3.14 15.19
CA GLY A 218 -4.85 2.11 14.17
C GLY A 218 -4.18 0.85 14.70
N SER A 219 -4.11 -0.17 13.85
CA SER A 219 -3.33 -1.39 14.08
C SER A 219 -2.04 -1.34 13.28
N GLN A 220 -0.95 -1.85 13.86
CA GLN A 220 0.34 -1.91 13.15
C GLN A 220 0.21 -2.76 11.88
N TYR A 221 0.69 -2.25 10.76
CA TYR A 221 0.73 -2.98 9.50
C TYR A 221 1.64 -4.21 9.57
N GLU A 222 1.26 -5.25 8.83
CA GLU A 222 1.92 -6.57 8.86
C GLU A 222 3.39 -6.49 8.47
N TYR A 223 3.76 -5.59 7.56
CA TYR A 223 5.15 -5.32 7.19
C TYR A 223 5.99 -4.87 8.38
N TYR A 224 5.59 -3.81 9.07
CA TYR A 224 6.34 -3.29 10.22
C TYR A 224 6.37 -4.30 11.38
N LYS A 225 5.27 -5.01 11.58
CA LYS A 225 5.18 -6.10 12.56
C LYS A 225 6.16 -7.24 12.25
N SER A 226 6.31 -7.62 10.98
CA SER A 226 7.27 -8.68 10.59
C SER A 226 8.73 -8.25 10.78
N LYS A 227 9.00 -6.94 10.67
CA LYS A 227 10.28 -6.30 11.00
C LYS A 227 10.47 -5.99 12.49
N ARG A 228 9.46 -6.29 13.33
CA ARG A 228 9.44 -6.05 14.78
C ARG A 228 9.60 -4.58 15.14
N VAL A 229 9.05 -3.68 14.32
CA VAL A 229 9.15 -2.24 14.56
C VAL A 229 8.40 -1.87 15.84
N THR A 230 9.04 -1.06 16.67
CA THR A 230 8.47 -0.40 17.86
C THR A 230 9.14 0.96 18.02
N THR A 231 8.66 1.81 18.92
CA THR A 231 9.35 3.08 19.23
C THR A 231 10.80 2.88 19.70
N SER A 232 11.12 1.72 20.29
CA SER A 232 12.47 1.35 20.73
C SER A 232 13.29 0.58 19.69
N ASN A 233 12.65 -0.10 18.75
CA ASN A 233 13.27 -0.82 17.64
C ASN A 233 12.75 -0.25 16.31
N HIS A 234 13.24 0.93 15.93
CA HIS A 234 12.61 1.73 14.89
C HIS A 234 13.39 1.85 13.58
N TYR A 235 14.53 1.17 13.42
CA TYR A 235 15.33 1.31 12.19
C TYR A 235 14.53 1.02 10.91
N GLU A 236 13.68 -0.02 10.96
CA GLU A 236 12.81 -0.43 9.85
C GLU A 236 11.50 0.40 9.75
N ALA A 237 11.30 1.38 10.65
CA ALA A 237 10.17 2.31 10.57
C ALA A 237 10.33 3.31 9.42
N SER A 238 11.57 3.58 9.00
CA SER A 238 11.79 4.44 7.84
C SER A 238 11.46 3.69 6.55
N SER A 239 10.56 4.25 5.74
CA SER A 239 10.27 3.73 4.40
C SER A 239 11.21 4.25 3.32
N SER A 240 12.15 5.15 3.66
CA SER A 240 13.23 5.60 2.76
C SER A 240 14.43 6.20 3.52
N SER A 241 15.35 6.90 2.84
CA SER A 241 16.42 7.69 3.47
C SER A 241 15.98 9.12 3.85
N GLU A 242 14.68 9.43 3.83
CA GLU A 242 14.17 10.79 3.98
C GLU A 242 13.11 10.92 5.08
N TYR A 243 13.05 12.14 5.62
CA TYR A 243 12.13 12.57 6.68
C TYR A 243 10.73 12.73 6.11
N HIS A 244 9.74 12.03 6.68
CA HIS A 244 8.39 12.01 6.13
C HIS A 244 7.30 12.17 7.17
N TRP A 245 6.19 12.77 6.73
CA TRP A 245 5.03 12.99 7.57
C TRP A 245 4.32 11.69 7.96
N THR A 246 3.79 11.67 9.19
CA THR A 246 2.66 10.79 9.57
C THR A 246 1.39 11.63 9.66
N ARG A 247 0.22 10.98 9.68
CA ARG A 247 -1.05 11.71 9.92
C ARG A 247 -1.35 12.01 11.38
N SER A 248 -0.58 11.47 12.33
CA SER A 248 -0.86 11.62 13.77
C SER A 248 -0.38 12.97 14.29
N VAL A 249 -1.22 13.62 15.10
CA VAL A 249 -0.88 14.86 15.82
C VAL A 249 0.00 14.58 17.04
N ASP A 250 0.82 15.55 17.44
CA ASP A 250 1.42 15.53 18.78
C ASP A 250 0.37 16.00 19.81
N PRO A 251 -0.04 15.17 20.78
CA PRO A 251 -1.07 15.53 21.74
C PRO A 251 -0.64 16.63 22.72
N ASN A 252 0.65 16.96 22.79
CA ASN A 252 1.21 17.97 23.69
C ASN A 252 1.57 19.28 22.98
N LYS A 253 1.40 19.38 21.66
CA LYS A 253 1.72 20.58 20.88
C LYS A 253 0.55 20.97 20.00
N SER A 254 0.20 22.25 19.95
CA SER A 254 -0.89 22.77 19.12
C SER A 254 -0.52 23.02 17.67
N THR A 255 0.74 22.77 17.30
CA THR A 255 1.29 23.13 15.99
C THR A 255 1.92 21.98 15.24
N SER A 256 2.15 20.82 15.86
CA SER A 256 2.97 19.75 15.30
C SER A 256 2.18 18.48 14.99
N PHE A 257 2.56 17.84 13.89
CA PHE A 257 2.28 16.44 13.60
C PHE A 257 3.57 15.64 13.83
N TYR A 258 3.43 14.34 14.07
CA TYR A 258 4.56 13.45 14.10
C TYR A 258 5.11 13.22 12.69
N TYR A 259 6.43 13.11 12.60
CA TYR A 259 7.15 12.71 11.41
C TYR A 259 8.26 11.74 11.78
N VAL A 260 8.65 10.91 10.83
CA VAL A 260 9.66 9.87 11.01
C VAL A 260 10.95 10.36 10.36
N LEU A 261 12.07 10.27 11.08
CA LEU A 261 13.41 10.57 10.54
C LEU A 261 13.88 9.44 9.62
N ASP A 262 14.95 9.68 8.86
CA ASP A 262 15.66 8.67 8.07
C ASP A 262 16.16 7.47 8.90
N SER A 263 16.48 7.71 10.18
CA SER A 263 16.82 6.68 11.18
C SER A 263 15.62 5.86 11.64
N GLY A 264 14.41 6.24 11.24
CA GLY A 264 13.13 5.69 11.70
C GLY A 264 12.68 6.24 13.06
N THR A 265 13.41 7.18 13.66
CA THR A 265 13.03 7.79 14.95
C THR A 265 11.79 8.68 14.79
N LEU A 266 10.84 8.57 15.72
CA LEU A 266 9.62 9.38 15.75
C LEU A 266 9.86 10.73 16.43
N ILE A 267 9.55 11.85 15.74
CA ILE A 267 9.79 13.21 16.25
C ILE A 267 8.58 14.12 15.93
N SER A 268 8.44 15.22 16.67
CA SER A 268 7.39 16.26 16.49
C SER A 268 7.92 17.69 16.68
N TYR A 269 9.20 17.93 16.42
CA TYR A 269 9.86 19.21 16.75
C TYR A 269 9.35 20.37 15.89
N TYR A 270 9.23 20.15 14.58
CA TYR A 270 8.79 21.17 13.64
C TYR A 270 7.26 21.23 13.52
N GLY A 271 6.74 22.45 13.30
CA GLY A 271 5.31 22.69 13.12
C GLY A 271 4.81 22.32 11.71
N SER A 272 3.49 22.23 11.57
CA SER A 272 2.73 21.77 10.40
C SER A 272 2.95 22.55 9.10
N ALA A 273 3.47 23.78 9.18
CA ALA A 273 3.82 24.61 8.02
C ALA A 273 5.19 24.29 7.39
N ASN A 274 6.01 23.46 8.04
CA ASN A 274 7.27 22.99 7.47
C ASN A 274 7.01 21.95 6.37
N ALA A 275 7.92 21.83 5.41
CA ALA A 275 7.78 20.87 4.32
C ALA A 275 8.64 19.62 4.57
N PHE A 276 8.01 18.44 4.57
CA PHE A 276 8.67 17.12 4.64
C PHE A 276 8.19 16.21 3.52
N HIS A 277 8.91 15.12 3.27
CA HIS A 277 8.55 14.18 2.21
C HIS A 277 7.24 13.47 2.51
N LEU A 278 6.60 12.99 1.44
CA LEU A 278 5.34 12.26 1.52
C LEU A 278 5.54 10.83 1.08
N PHE A 279 5.18 9.90 1.96
CA PHE A 279 5.06 8.48 1.65
C PHE A 279 3.58 8.07 1.78
N PRO A 280 2.77 8.41 0.77
CA PRO A 280 1.36 8.06 0.79
C PRO A 280 1.15 6.55 0.72
N ALA A 281 0.07 6.11 1.33
CA ALA A 281 -0.47 4.78 1.24
C ALA A 281 -1.83 4.78 0.55
N PHE A 282 -2.17 3.66 -0.07
CA PHE A 282 -3.43 3.42 -0.77
C PHE A 282 -3.77 1.93 -0.79
N CYS A 283 -5.04 1.61 -1.00
CA CYS A 283 -5.56 0.25 -0.94
C CYS A 283 -6.20 -0.19 -2.26
N PHE A 284 -6.10 -1.48 -2.58
CA PHE A 284 -6.86 -2.16 -3.63
C PHE A 284 -7.85 -3.17 -3.05
#